data_AF-A0A846CAZ7-F1
#
_entry.id   AF-A0A846CAZ7-F1
#
_cell.length_a   1.000
_cell.length_b   1.000
_cell.length_c   1.000
_cell.angle_alpha   90.00
_cell.angle_beta   90.00
_cell.angle_gamma   90.00
#
_symmetry.space_group_name_H-M   'P 1'
#
loop_
_entity.id
_entity.type
_entity.pdbx_description
1 polymer ?
#
loop_
_entity_poly.entity_id
_entity_poly.type
_entity_poly.pdbx_seq_one_letter_code
_entity_poly.pdbx_strand_id
1 'polypeptide(L)'
;SQDAQHGIASLSYDSEPEKAIANLKQIIESMPRTNIVKEDENYLYAEFTSKIMGYVDDVEFYVDEEANAIQVRSASRLGEGDLGVNRERVETIREKLNELKTNT
;
A
#
# COMPACT_ATOMS: atom_id res chain seq x y z
N SER A 1 21.43 -2.57 15.44
CA SER A 1 20.01 -2.56 15.05
C SER A 1 19.96 -2.27 13.55
N GLN A 2 19.69 -3.28 12.73
CA GLN A 2 19.70 -3.19 11.25
C GLN A 2 18.29 -3.16 10.66
N ASP A 3 17.28 -2.76 11.44
CA ASP A 3 15.87 -2.84 11.01
C ASP A 3 15.42 -1.72 10.07
N ALA A 4 16.31 -0.80 9.67
CA ALA A 4 15.98 0.29 8.75
C ALA A 4 16.07 -0.09 7.26
N GLN A 5 16.67 -1.23 6.90
CA GLN A 5 16.95 -1.58 5.49
C GLN A 5 15.84 -2.40 4.82
N HIS A 6 14.91 -2.95 5.61
CA HIS A 6 13.79 -3.76 5.13
C HIS A 6 12.42 -3.07 5.23
N GLY A 7 12.34 -1.91 5.90
CA GLY A 7 11.11 -1.13 5.97
C GLY A 7 10.67 -0.61 4.61
N ILE A 8 9.35 -0.57 4.39
CA ILE A 8 8.74 0.12 3.26
C ILE A 8 8.54 1.57 3.67
N ALA A 9 9.02 2.52 2.87
CA ALA A 9 8.88 3.94 3.17
C ALA A 9 7.42 4.38 3.05
N SER A 10 7.00 5.29 3.93
CA SER A 10 5.65 5.90 3.87
C SER A 10 5.39 6.55 2.50
N LEU A 11 4.11 6.65 2.13
CA LEU A 11 3.67 7.30 0.89
C LEU A 11 3.28 8.74 1.21
N SER A 12 3.66 9.68 0.35
CA SER A 12 3.22 11.07 0.48
C SER A 12 1.92 11.28 -0.30
N TYR A 13 1.04 12.11 0.23
CA TYR A 13 -0.16 12.57 -0.46
C TYR A 13 -0.24 14.10 -0.33
N ASP A 14 -0.80 14.76 -1.35
CA ASP A 14 -0.92 16.23 -1.42
C ASP A 14 -2.40 16.65 -1.53
N SER A 15 -3.28 15.81 -1.00
CA SER A 15 -4.73 16.02 -0.96
C SER A 15 -5.25 16.00 0.47
N GLU A 16 -6.54 16.27 0.67
CA GLU A 16 -7.18 16.00 1.95
C GLU A 16 -7.06 14.51 2.34
N PRO A 17 -6.96 14.16 3.64
CA PRO A 17 -6.84 12.77 4.12
C PRO A 17 -7.92 11.83 3.54
N GLU A 18 -9.18 12.27 3.54
CA GLU A 18 -10.31 11.53 2.95
C GLU A 18 -10.13 11.28 1.45
N LYS A 19 -9.54 12.23 0.73
CA LYS A 19 -9.23 12.07 -0.69
C LYS A 19 -8.03 11.17 -0.90
N ALA A 20 -7.06 11.17 0.02
CA ALA A 20 -5.90 10.30 -0.03
C ALA A 20 -6.31 8.83 0.11
N ILE A 21 -7.18 8.50 1.07
CA ILE A 21 -7.69 7.13 1.25
C ILE A 21 -8.54 6.69 0.04
N ALA A 22 -9.37 7.59 -0.51
CA ALA A 22 -10.19 7.29 -1.68
C ALA A 22 -9.35 7.03 -2.93
N ASN A 23 -8.33 7.86 -3.18
CA ASN A 23 -7.36 7.66 -4.27
C ASN A 23 -6.62 6.34 -4.13
N LEU A 24 -6.18 6.03 -2.91
CA LEU A 24 -5.46 4.80 -2.60
C LEU A 24 -6.35 3.56 -2.85
N LYS A 25 -7.61 3.60 -2.40
CA LYS A 25 -8.60 2.56 -2.69
C LYS A 25 -8.76 2.36 -4.19
N GLN A 26 -8.99 3.43 -4.96
CA GLN A 26 -9.17 3.34 -6.41
C GLN A 26 -7.94 2.70 -7.10
N ILE A 27 -6.74 3.06 -6.67
CA ILE A 27 -5.49 2.47 -7.16
C ILE A 27 -5.45 0.97 -6.85
N ILE A 28 -5.72 0.58 -5.61
CA ILE A 28 -5.67 -0.81 -5.14
C ILE A 28 -6.71 -1.67 -5.84
N GLU A 29 -7.94 -1.17 -6.03
CA GLU A 29 -9.00 -1.85 -6.79
C GLU A 29 -8.63 -2.05 -8.26
N SER A 30 -7.83 -1.14 -8.83
CA SER A 30 -7.36 -1.28 -10.22
C SER A 30 -6.25 -2.33 -10.40
N MET A 31 -5.65 -2.78 -9.29
CA MET A 31 -4.56 -3.77 -9.34
C MET A 31 -5.13 -5.20 -9.44
N PRO A 32 -4.49 -6.08 -10.22
CA PRO A 32 -4.97 -7.44 -10.39
C PRO A 32 -4.74 -8.29 -9.14
N ARG A 33 -5.68 -9.20 -8.84
CA ARG A 33 -5.61 -10.18 -7.74
C ARG A 33 -5.56 -9.52 -6.36
N THR A 34 -6.32 -8.45 -6.21
CA THR A 34 -6.47 -7.69 -4.97
C THR A 34 -7.85 -7.95 -4.38
N ASN A 35 -7.92 -7.99 -3.06
CA ASN A 35 -9.16 -8.04 -2.30
C ASN A 35 -9.08 -7.00 -1.17
N ILE A 36 -9.98 -6.01 -1.15
CA ILE A 36 -10.07 -5.07 -0.03
C ILE A 36 -10.89 -5.74 1.06
N VAL A 37 -10.25 -5.99 2.21
CA VAL A 37 -10.88 -6.68 3.34
C VAL A 37 -11.51 -5.70 4.32
N LYS A 38 -10.89 -4.53 4.50
CA LYS A 38 -11.40 -3.50 5.39
C LYS A 38 -11.07 -2.11 4.85
N GLU A 39 -12.03 -1.21 4.99
CA GLU A 39 -11.95 0.20 4.65
C GLU A 39 -12.61 0.98 5.77
N ASP A 40 -11.86 1.92 6.34
CA ASP A 40 -12.33 2.94 7.29
C ASP A 40 -11.89 4.33 6.78
N GLU A 41 -12.23 5.39 7.50
CA GLU A 41 -11.95 6.79 7.11
C GLU A 41 -10.46 7.09 6.87
N ASN A 42 -9.55 6.46 7.62
CA ASN A 42 -8.11 6.68 7.54
C ASN A 42 -7.30 5.38 7.41
N TYR A 43 -7.97 4.25 7.18
CA TYR A 43 -7.33 2.94 7.15
C TYR A 43 -7.86 2.07 6.03
N LEU A 44 -6.96 1.37 5.36
CA LEU A 44 -7.29 0.43 4.29
C LEU A 44 -6.45 -0.83 4.43
N TYR A 45 -7.11 -1.97 4.42
CA TYR A 45 -6.49 -3.29 4.45
C TYR A 45 -6.87 -4.08 3.21
N ALA A 46 -5.85 -4.51 2.48
CA ALA A 46 -5.98 -5.29 1.26
C ALA A 46 -5.13 -6.56 1.33
N GLU A 47 -5.66 -7.62 0.73
CA GLU A 47 -4.96 -8.86 0.45
C GLU A 47 -4.56 -8.88 -1.02
N PHE A 48 -3.31 -9.25 -1.30
CA PHE A 48 -2.82 -9.46 -2.67
C PHE A 48 -2.44 -10.91 -2.87
N THR A 49 -2.88 -11.50 -3.98
CA THR A 49 -2.57 -12.90 -4.30
C THR A 49 -1.52 -13.00 -5.41
N SER A 50 -0.46 -13.77 -5.17
CA SER A 50 0.61 -14.01 -6.13
C SER A 50 0.09 -14.84 -7.32
N LYS A 51 0.51 -14.46 -8.54
CA LYS A 51 -0.01 -15.03 -9.79
C LYS A 51 0.34 -16.52 -9.96
N ILE A 52 1.53 -16.92 -9.53
CA ILE A 52 2.11 -18.24 -9.83
C ILE A 52 1.87 -19.21 -8.67
N MET A 53 2.08 -18.77 -7.43
CA MET A 53 2.04 -19.63 -6.24
C MET A 53 0.74 -19.51 -5.44
N GLY A 54 -0.11 -18.52 -5.72
CA GLY A 54 -1.36 -18.30 -4.99
C GLY A 54 -1.17 -17.84 -3.54
N TYR A 55 0.01 -17.30 -3.21
CA TYR A 55 0.32 -16.81 -1.88
C TYR A 55 -0.40 -15.50 -1.61
N VAL A 56 -0.97 -15.38 -0.41
CA VAL A 56 -1.68 -14.20 0.03
C VAL A 56 -0.75 -13.35 0.88
N ASP A 57 -0.61 -12.09 0.49
CA ASP A 57 0.12 -11.06 1.22
C ASP A 57 -0.87 -10.05 1.78
N ASP A 58 -0.64 -9.64 3.02
CA ASP A 58 -1.42 -8.62 3.71
C ASP A 58 -0.73 -7.26 3.52
N VAL A 59 -1.50 -6.26 3.11
CA VAL A 59 -1.03 -4.88 2.98
C VAL A 59 -2.00 -3.93 3.66
N GLU A 60 -1.47 -3.21 4.63
CA GLU A 60 -2.21 -2.24 5.44
C GLU A 60 -1.69 -0.84 5.16
N PHE A 61 -2.61 0.11 5.06
CA PHE A 61 -2.34 1.51 4.85
C PHE A 61 -3.07 2.32 5.91
N TYR A 62 -2.36 3.27 6.53
CA TYR A 62 -2.90 4.16 7.53
C TYR A 62 -2.53 5.60 7.20
N VAL A 63 -3.53 6.46 7.05
CA VAL A 63 -3.34 7.90 6.85
C VAL A 63 -3.03 8.53 8.20
N ASP A 64 -1.78 8.96 8.36
CA ASP A 64 -1.30 9.70 9.51
C ASP A 64 -1.35 11.19 9.20
N GLU A 65 -2.42 11.84 9.63
CA GLU A 65 -2.66 13.26 9.38
C GLU A 65 -1.63 14.15 10.06
N GLU A 66 -1.12 13.75 11.23
CA GLU A 66 -0.10 14.51 11.95
C GLU A 66 1.24 14.49 11.21
N ALA A 67 1.59 13.33 10.64
CA ALA A 67 2.79 13.17 9.83
C ALA A 67 2.60 13.60 8.36
N ASN A 68 1.36 13.91 7.94
CA ASN A 68 0.96 14.13 6.55
C ASN A 68 1.49 13.02 5.60
N ALA A 69 1.34 11.77 6.02
CA ALA A 69 1.88 10.62 5.31
C ALA A 69 0.98 9.39 5.45
N ILE A 70 1.03 8.47 4.47
CA ILE A 70 0.41 7.15 4.59
C ILE A 70 1.47 6.18 5.07
N GLN A 71 1.29 5.67 6.27
CA GLN A 71 2.08 4.57 6.81
C GLN A 71 1.69 3.28 6.09
N VAL A 72 2.68 2.47 5.73
CA VAL A 72 2.47 1.22 5.00
C VAL A 72 3.09 0.07 5.75
N ARG A 73 2.32 -1.01 5.89
CA ARG A 73 2.81 -2.30 6.34
C ARG A 73 2.48 -3.34 5.28
N SER A 74 3.47 -4.12 4.87
CA SER A 74 3.25 -5.26 3.99
C SER A 74 3.94 -6.49 4.55
N ALA A 75 3.21 -7.60 4.62
CA ALA A 75 3.69 -8.85 5.20
C ALA A 75 3.13 -10.05 4.43
N SER A 76 3.98 -11.03 4.13
CA SER A 76 3.51 -12.30 3.58
C SER A 76 3.03 -13.23 4.70
N ARG A 77 1.92 -13.94 4.49
CA ARG A 77 1.40 -14.89 5.49
C ARG A 77 2.28 -16.11 5.72
N LEU A 78 3.09 -16.46 4.72
CA LEU A 78 3.93 -17.66 4.78
C LEU A 78 5.28 -17.42 5.46
N GLY A 79 5.62 -16.17 5.81
CA GLY A 79 6.90 -15.84 6.45
C GLY A 79 8.13 -16.04 5.57
N GLU A 80 7.96 -16.42 4.30
CA GLU A 80 9.03 -16.51 3.31
C GLU A 80 9.55 -15.10 2.98
N GLY A 81 10.87 -14.99 2.81
CA GLY A 81 11.51 -13.75 2.42
C GLY A 81 10.89 -13.22 1.13
N ASP A 82 10.28 -12.05 1.22
CA ASP A 82 9.71 -11.37 0.07
C ASP A 82 10.85 -11.09 -0.94
N LEU A 83 10.80 -11.74 -2.11
CA LEU A 83 11.75 -11.53 -3.21
C LEU A 83 11.64 -10.12 -3.83
N GLY A 84 11.28 -9.12 -3.02
CA GLY A 84 10.99 -7.75 -3.39
C GLY A 84 9.57 -7.52 -3.91
N VAL A 85 8.69 -8.53 -3.94
CA VAL A 85 7.34 -8.45 -4.52
C VAL A 85 6.46 -7.50 -3.73
N ASN A 86 6.50 -7.54 -2.40
CA ASN A 86 5.75 -6.62 -1.56
C ASN A 86 6.27 -5.19 -1.70
N ARG A 87 7.60 -5.03 -1.76
CA ARG A 87 8.21 -3.72 -2.02
C ARG A 87 7.80 -3.17 -3.39
N GLU A 88 7.94 -3.95 -4.44
CA GLU A 88 7.58 -3.58 -5.82
C GLU A 88 6.11 -3.15 -5.91
N ARG A 89 5.23 -3.87 -5.21
CA ARG A 89 3.80 -3.53 -5.13
C ARG A 89 3.58 -2.15 -4.50
N VAL A 90 4.21 -1.87 -3.37
CA VAL A 90 4.05 -0.56 -2.71
C VAL A 90 4.66 0.55 -3.55
N GLU A 91 5.79 0.32 -4.22
CA GLU A 91 6.39 1.31 -5.12
C GLU A 91 5.49 1.57 -6.35
N THR A 92 4.82 0.54 -6.89
CA THR A 92 3.81 0.72 -7.94
C THR A 92 2.65 1.61 -7.47
N ILE A 93 2.20 1.43 -6.22
CA ILE A 93 1.16 2.27 -5.63
C ILE A 93 1.67 3.71 -5.44
N ARG A 94 2.93 3.88 -5.02
CA ARG A 94 3.58 5.18 -4.89
C ARG A 94 3.60 5.93 -6.22
N GLU A 95 3.99 5.26 -7.30
CA GLU A 95 4.03 5.84 -8.64
C GLU A 95 2.62 6.31 -9.07
N LYS A 96 1.60 5.45 -8.91
CA LYS A 96 0.22 5.80 -9.25
C LYS A 96 -0.33 6.97 -8.44
N LEU A 97 -0.02 7.04 -7.15
CA LEU A 97 -0.37 8.20 -6.33
C LEU A 97 0.30 9.47 -6.85
N ASN A 98 1.57 9.39 -7.25
CA ASN A 98 2.30 10.53 -7.82
C ASN A 98 1.73 10.97 -9.17
N GLU A 99 1.31 10.04 -10.02
CA GLU A 99 0.64 10.36 -11.29
C GLU A 99 -0.66 11.14 -11.08
N LEU A 100 -1.45 10.80 -10.06
CA LEU A 100 -2.67 11.55 -9.71
C LEU A 100 -2.36 12.99 -9.30
N LYS A 101 -1.23 13.25 -8.64
CA LYS A 101 -0.78 14.60 -8.27
C LYS A 101 -0.45 15.44 -9.50
N THR A 102 0.25 14.86 -10.46
CA THR A 102 0.73 15.60 -11.65
C THR A 102 -0.37 15.94 -12.66
N ASN A 103 -1.52 15.26 -12.57
CA ASN A 103 -2.65 15.45 -13.50
C ASN A 103 -3.74 16.40 -12.96
N THR A 104 -3.54 17.01 -11.80
CA THR A 104 -4.46 17.98 -11.17
C THR A 104 -3.83 19.36 -11.15
#